data_AF-A0A7V9KXZ4-F1
#
_entry.id   AF-A0A7V9KXZ4-F1
#
_cell.length_a   1.000
_cell.length_b   1.000
_cell.length_c   1.000
_cell.angle_alpha   90.00
_cell.angle_beta   90.00
_cell.angle_gamma   90.00
#
_symmetry.space_group_name_H-M   'P 1'
#
loop_
_entity.id
_entity.type
_entity.pdbx_description
1 polymer ?
#
loop_
_entity_poly.entity_id
_entity_poly.type
_entity_poly.pdbx_seq_one_letter_code
_entity_poly.pdbx_strand_id
1 'polypeptide(L)'
;TIIVLQRGPVGDPSAPEEACFPGDKAHEAALAGWDAVLFVNHHRGEAAGGEPFCGSGAFVDEIVAVCTTHEAFHALFGLEPLDAPWTYPEDLAIGTIGAEIEVGSIFDGWGYVWLIDAETLEPLDTFAIPEAHDPAFAFGFGDLSVHEVAVDPQDPSLAYLSYYAGGLRAIQIQCADPEDTSTCELVEVGGYLDPEGNDFWGVETFVGDDGMTYILASDRDSGLWIFRDP
;
A
#
# COMPACT_ATOMS: atom_id res chain seq x y z
N THR A 1 -13.10 22.17 -7.03
CA THR A 1 -12.08 22.61 -7.98
C THR A 1 -10.73 22.04 -7.58
N ILE A 2 -9.87 21.73 -8.55
CA ILE A 2 -8.59 21.05 -8.31
C ILE A 2 -7.46 21.97 -8.78
N ILE A 3 -6.43 22.17 -7.95
CA ILE A 3 -5.19 22.83 -8.34
C ILE A 3 -4.10 21.80 -8.62
N VAL A 4 -3.34 22.00 -9.70
CA VAL A 4 -2.17 21.18 -10.03
C VAL A 4 -0.93 21.86 -9.50
N LEU A 5 -0.16 21.16 -8.68
CA LEU A 5 1.08 21.66 -8.08
C LEU A 5 2.22 20.70 -8.38
N GLN A 6 3.30 21.21 -8.98
CA GLN A 6 4.50 20.41 -9.19
C GLN A 6 5.19 20.14 -7.86
N ARG A 7 5.78 18.95 -7.70
CA ARG A 7 6.74 18.64 -6.65
C ARG A 7 7.89 19.67 -6.69
N GLY A 8 8.44 19.96 -5.50
CA GLY A 8 9.43 21.03 -5.26
C GLY A 8 10.48 21.19 -6.36
N PRO A 9 10.99 22.41 -6.56
CA PRO A 9 11.86 22.68 -7.70
C PRO A 9 13.15 21.88 -7.60
N VAL A 10 13.48 21.12 -8.65
CA VAL A 10 14.76 20.44 -8.78
C VAL A 10 15.41 20.86 -10.10
N GLY A 11 16.26 21.89 -10.00
CA GLY A 11 16.95 22.43 -11.17
C GLY A 11 16.08 23.32 -12.06
N ASP A 12 14.94 23.80 -11.55
CA ASP A 12 14.13 24.84 -12.19
C ASP A 12 14.68 26.23 -11.77
N PRO A 13 15.29 26.99 -12.69
CA PRO A 13 15.81 28.33 -12.39
C PRO A 13 14.72 29.37 -12.09
N SER A 14 13.45 29.10 -12.40
CA SER A 14 12.33 29.99 -12.12
C SER A 14 11.76 29.85 -10.72
N ALA A 15 12.11 28.77 -10.02
CA ALA A 15 11.70 28.44 -8.66
C ALA A 15 12.94 28.10 -7.81
N PRO A 16 13.74 29.10 -7.38
CA PRO A 16 15.02 28.90 -6.72
C PRO A 16 14.91 28.50 -5.23
N GLU A 17 13.71 28.49 -4.67
CA GLU A 17 13.43 28.12 -3.29
C GLU A 17 13.74 26.66 -2.98
N GLU A 18 13.89 26.32 -1.69
CA GLU A 18 14.03 24.94 -1.26
C GLU A 18 12.71 24.17 -1.41
N ALA A 19 12.80 22.86 -1.61
CA ALA A 19 11.63 22.01 -1.64
C ALA A 19 10.91 22.02 -0.26
N CYS A 20 9.61 22.31 -0.27
CA CYS A 20 8.73 22.16 0.89
C CYS A 20 7.97 20.83 0.87
N PHE A 21 7.36 20.46 1.99
CA PHE A 21 6.58 19.23 2.10
C PHE A 21 5.28 19.34 1.28
N PRO A 22 4.73 18.21 0.77
CA PRO A 22 3.46 18.22 0.06
C PRO A 22 2.33 18.79 0.92
N GLY A 23 2.33 18.53 2.22
CA GLY A 23 1.32 19.09 3.13
C GLY A 23 1.38 20.62 3.27
N ASP A 24 2.56 21.25 3.19
CA ASP A 24 2.68 22.72 3.18
C ASP A 24 2.04 23.31 1.93
N LYS A 25 2.24 22.67 0.77
CA LYS A 25 1.61 23.06 -0.50
C LYS A 25 0.10 22.89 -0.45
N ALA A 26 -0.35 21.78 0.14
CA ALA A 26 -1.76 21.49 0.34
C ALA A 26 -2.43 22.52 1.26
N HIS A 27 -1.74 22.95 2.32
CA HIS A 27 -2.22 24.01 3.22
C HIS A 27 -2.45 25.32 2.48
N GLU A 28 -1.48 25.77 1.66
CA GLU A 28 -1.65 26.99 0.86
C GLU A 28 -2.79 26.87 -0.17
N ALA A 29 -3.00 25.69 -0.75
CA ALA A 29 -4.14 25.43 -1.63
C ALA A 29 -5.48 25.52 -0.88
N ALA A 30 -5.56 24.95 0.32
CA ALA A 30 -6.73 25.04 1.18
C ALA A 30 -7.05 26.49 1.57
N LEU A 31 -6.03 27.27 1.98
CA LEU A 31 -6.17 28.70 2.28
C LEU A 31 -6.65 29.51 1.06
N ALA A 32 -6.23 29.12 -0.14
CA ALA A 32 -6.66 29.74 -1.39
C ALA A 32 -8.07 29.28 -1.86
N GLY A 33 -8.71 28.36 -1.13
CA GLY A 33 -10.09 27.92 -1.38
C GLY A 33 -10.22 26.83 -2.44
N TRP A 34 -9.16 26.04 -2.68
CA TRP A 34 -9.24 24.85 -3.54
C TRP A 34 -9.77 23.64 -2.78
N ASP A 35 -10.58 22.82 -3.43
CA ASP A 35 -11.18 21.63 -2.81
C ASP A 35 -10.24 20.41 -2.82
N ALA A 36 -9.26 20.40 -3.74
CA ALA A 36 -8.32 19.29 -3.92
C ALA A 36 -7.01 19.74 -4.58
N VAL A 37 -5.97 18.94 -4.39
CA VAL A 37 -4.64 19.13 -4.98
C VAL A 37 -4.21 17.90 -5.77
N LEU A 38 -3.79 18.11 -7.01
CA LEU A 38 -3.07 17.14 -7.81
C LEU A 38 -1.58 17.47 -7.78
N PHE A 39 -0.79 16.66 -7.08
CA PHE A 39 0.66 16.74 -7.10
C PHE A 39 1.21 16.02 -8.32
N VAL A 40 1.98 16.73 -9.12
CA VAL A 40 2.69 16.15 -10.28
C VAL A 40 4.17 16.03 -9.94
N ASN A 41 4.83 15.01 -10.48
CA ASN A 41 6.28 14.87 -10.33
C ASN A 41 7.01 16.04 -11.04
N HIS A 42 8.33 16.09 -10.99
CA HIS A 42 9.13 16.97 -11.85
C HIS A 42 9.87 16.12 -12.89
N HIS A 43 10.33 16.70 -14.01
CA HIS A 43 11.01 15.95 -15.07
C HIS A 43 12.15 15.02 -14.59
N ARG A 44 12.99 15.46 -13.65
CA ARG A 44 14.06 14.60 -13.11
C ARG A 44 13.55 13.36 -12.35
N GLY A 45 12.37 13.45 -11.74
CA GLY A 45 11.74 12.37 -10.99
C GLY A 45 11.09 11.40 -11.95
N GLU A 46 10.47 11.91 -13.01
CA GLU A 46 10.00 11.13 -14.15
C GLU A 46 11.13 10.28 -14.76
N ALA A 47 12.26 10.92 -15.08
CA ALA A 47 13.43 10.25 -15.65
C ALA A 47 14.07 9.19 -14.73
N ALA A 48 13.72 9.18 -13.44
CA ALA A 48 14.25 8.24 -12.45
C ALA A 48 13.36 7.00 -12.22
N GLY A 49 12.23 6.87 -12.93
CA GLY A 49 11.37 5.70 -12.83
C GLY A 49 9.89 5.94 -13.18
N GLY A 50 9.48 7.19 -13.42
CA GLY A 50 8.12 7.52 -13.87
C GLY A 50 7.02 7.26 -12.83
N GLU A 51 7.35 6.80 -11.62
CA GLU A 51 6.34 6.50 -10.62
C GLU A 51 5.73 7.78 -10.02
N PRO A 52 4.40 7.80 -9.76
CA PRO A 52 3.75 8.87 -9.02
C PRO A 52 4.40 9.09 -7.65
N PHE A 53 5.01 10.27 -7.46
CA PHE A 53 5.65 10.60 -6.18
C PHE A 53 5.52 12.08 -5.84
N CYS A 54 4.86 12.36 -4.72
CA CYS A 54 4.60 13.72 -4.21
C CYS A 54 5.42 14.07 -2.96
N GLY A 55 6.22 13.14 -2.44
CA GLY A 55 6.89 13.29 -1.14
C GLY A 55 6.00 12.81 0.02
N SER A 56 6.35 13.17 1.26
CA SER A 56 5.62 12.76 2.45
C SER A 56 5.55 13.87 3.50
N GLY A 57 4.45 13.92 4.26
CA GLY A 57 4.35 14.70 5.50
C GLY A 57 3.72 16.10 5.39
N ALA A 58 3.60 16.73 6.57
CA ALA A 58 3.12 18.10 6.85
C ALA A 58 1.65 18.42 6.52
N PHE A 59 0.79 17.42 6.35
CA PHE A 59 -0.65 17.69 6.16
C PHE A 59 -1.28 18.17 7.46
N VAL A 60 -1.89 19.36 7.42
CA VAL A 60 -2.59 19.97 8.58
C VAL A 60 -4.08 20.23 8.31
N ASP A 61 -4.52 20.12 7.06
CA ASP A 61 -5.92 20.26 6.65
C ASP A 61 -6.47 18.96 6.08
N GLU A 62 -7.79 18.79 6.18
CA GLU A 62 -8.54 17.76 5.45
C GLU A 62 -8.76 18.24 4.00
N ILE A 63 -7.87 17.82 3.10
CA ILE A 63 -7.94 18.13 1.67
C ILE A 63 -7.62 16.88 0.84
N VAL A 64 -8.37 16.67 -0.24
CA VAL A 64 -8.10 15.57 -1.16
C VAL A 64 -6.78 15.84 -1.89
N ALA A 65 -5.79 14.98 -1.68
CA ALA A 65 -4.47 15.09 -2.27
C ALA A 65 -4.14 13.82 -3.08
N VAL A 66 -3.77 14.00 -4.34
CA VAL A 66 -3.53 12.91 -5.30
C VAL A 66 -2.17 13.12 -5.95
N CYS A 67 -1.42 12.05 -6.18
CA CYS A 67 -0.09 12.12 -6.76
C CYS A 67 -0.08 11.46 -8.14
N THR A 68 0.59 12.08 -9.09
CA THR A 68 0.69 11.57 -10.47
C THR A 68 2.06 11.87 -11.08
N THR A 69 2.29 11.38 -12.29
CA THR A 69 3.56 11.46 -13.02
C THR A 69 3.74 12.83 -13.69
N HIS A 70 4.97 13.17 -14.11
CA HIS A 70 5.18 14.36 -14.95
C HIS A 70 4.66 14.11 -16.38
N GLU A 71 4.61 12.85 -16.82
CA GLU A 71 3.95 12.48 -18.08
C GLU A 71 2.46 12.81 -18.06
N ALA A 72 1.76 12.48 -16.97
CA ALA A 72 0.37 12.84 -16.80
C ALA A 72 0.18 14.37 -16.79
N PHE A 73 1.10 15.12 -16.18
CA PHE A 73 1.09 16.59 -16.25
C PHE A 73 1.18 17.10 -17.70
N HIS A 74 2.10 16.59 -18.50
CA HIS A 74 2.22 16.95 -19.92
C HIS A 74 0.93 16.63 -20.68
N ALA A 75 0.33 15.46 -20.44
CA ALA A 75 -0.93 15.05 -21.05
C ALA A 75 -2.12 15.95 -20.64
N LEU A 76 -2.19 16.36 -19.37
CA LEU A 76 -3.25 17.23 -18.85
C LEU A 76 -3.26 18.61 -19.51
N PHE A 77 -2.09 19.12 -19.91
CA PHE A 77 -1.94 20.47 -20.45
C PHE A 77 -1.54 20.52 -21.93
N GLY A 78 -1.38 19.37 -22.59
CA GLY A 78 -1.02 19.27 -24.00
C GLY A 78 0.39 19.79 -24.30
N LEU A 79 1.35 19.51 -23.40
CA LEU A 79 2.75 19.93 -23.54
C LEU A 79 3.55 18.90 -24.36
N GLU A 80 4.54 19.39 -25.13
CA GLU A 80 5.51 18.61 -25.92
C GLU A 80 6.91 18.70 -25.26
N PRO A 81 7.84 17.76 -25.53
CA PRO A 81 7.91 16.38 -25.06
C PRO A 81 8.60 16.22 -23.68
N LEU A 82 8.39 15.06 -23.05
CA LEU A 82 9.01 14.62 -21.79
C LEU A 82 10.51 14.31 -21.87
N ASP A 83 11.06 14.19 -23.07
CA ASP A 83 12.46 13.83 -23.26
C ASP A 83 13.40 15.00 -23.01
N ALA A 84 14.52 14.72 -22.34
CA ALA A 84 15.57 15.70 -22.16
C ALA A 84 16.15 16.13 -23.53
N PRO A 85 16.59 17.40 -23.68
CA PRO A 85 16.70 18.43 -22.64
C PRO A 85 15.40 19.19 -22.39
N TRP A 86 15.04 19.33 -21.11
CA TRP A 86 13.87 20.10 -20.67
C TRP A 86 14.16 21.60 -20.61
N THR A 87 13.14 22.41 -20.91
CA THR A 87 13.20 23.87 -20.74
C THR A 87 12.37 24.26 -19.54
N TYR A 88 12.90 25.16 -18.72
CA TYR A 88 12.21 25.73 -17.57
C TYR A 88 12.16 27.28 -17.66
N PRO A 89 11.10 27.92 -17.16
CA PRO A 89 9.85 27.30 -16.72
C PRO A 89 9.16 26.59 -17.89
N GLU A 90 8.29 25.63 -17.57
CA GLU A 90 7.37 25.05 -18.56
C GLU A 90 6.62 26.18 -19.28
N ASP A 91 6.33 26.03 -20.58
CA ASP A 91 5.56 27.01 -21.35
C ASP A 91 4.06 26.90 -21.02
N LEU A 92 3.75 27.07 -19.73
CA LEU A 92 2.43 26.97 -19.14
C LEU A 92 2.20 28.16 -18.22
N ALA A 93 1.25 29.03 -18.59
CA ALA A 93 0.88 30.15 -17.74
C ALA A 93 0.20 29.65 -16.44
N ILE A 94 0.54 30.25 -15.30
CA ILE A 94 -0.16 29.98 -14.04
C ILE A 94 -1.66 30.26 -14.21
N GLY A 95 -2.49 29.31 -13.77
CA GLY A 95 -3.94 29.38 -13.93
C GLY A 95 -4.47 28.86 -15.27
N THR A 96 -3.62 28.31 -16.13
CA THR A 96 -4.08 27.55 -17.30
C THR A 96 -4.96 26.40 -16.84
N ILE A 97 -6.09 26.20 -17.53
CA ILE A 97 -7.02 25.12 -17.25
C ILE A 97 -6.61 23.91 -18.09
N GLY A 98 -6.35 22.79 -17.42
CA GLY A 98 -6.01 21.51 -18.05
C GLY A 98 -7.26 20.69 -18.41
N ALA A 99 -7.03 19.45 -18.82
CA ALA A 99 -8.08 18.47 -19.06
C ALA A 99 -8.85 18.10 -17.79
N GLU A 100 -10.08 17.61 -17.98
CA GLU A 100 -10.92 17.09 -16.89
C GLU A 100 -10.34 15.76 -16.38
N ILE A 101 -10.32 15.59 -15.05
CA ILE A 101 -9.90 14.36 -14.39
C ILE A 101 -10.95 13.89 -13.41
N GLU A 102 -11.04 12.58 -13.28
CA GLU A 102 -11.75 11.90 -12.20
C GLU A 102 -10.73 11.16 -11.36
N VAL A 103 -10.78 11.37 -10.04
CA VAL A 103 -10.00 10.59 -9.09
C VAL A 103 -10.96 9.96 -8.11
N GLY A 104 -10.89 8.65 -8.03
CA GLY A 104 -11.58 7.86 -7.02
C GLY A 104 -10.59 7.14 -6.13
N SER A 105 -11.04 6.80 -4.93
CA SER A 105 -10.44 5.73 -4.14
C SER A 105 -11.32 4.50 -4.30
N ILE A 106 -10.71 3.35 -4.54
CA ILE A 106 -11.38 2.07 -4.34
C ILE A 106 -11.00 1.54 -2.96
N PHE A 107 -11.92 0.83 -2.35
CA PHE A 107 -11.56 0.02 -1.19
C PHE A 107 -10.67 -1.13 -1.68
N ASP A 108 -9.42 -1.15 -1.24
CA ASP A 108 -8.42 -2.14 -1.67
C ASP A 108 -8.06 -3.14 -0.54
N GLY A 109 -8.99 -3.30 0.40
CA GLY A 109 -8.82 -4.15 1.56
C GLY A 109 -8.03 -3.53 2.71
N TRP A 110 -8.08 -4.18 3.87
CA TRP A 110 -7.26 -3.88 5.04
C TRP A 110 -6.30 -5.05 5.29
N GLY A 111 -5.02 -4.77 5.55
CA GLY A 111 -4.12 -5.71 6.22
C GLY A 111 -3.71 -6.98 5.49
N TYR A 112 -3.32 -6.86 4.21
CA TYR A 112 -2.68 -7.94 3.45
C TYR A 112 -1.27 -8.28 3.97
N VAL A 113 -0.82 -9.51 3.72
CA VAL A 113 0.59 -9.91 3.79
C VAL A 113 1.22 -9.95 2.41
N TRP A 114 2.52 -9.71 2.35
CA TRP A 114 3.29 -9.70 1.10
C TRP A 114 4.24 -10.88 1.08
N LEU A 115 4.26 -11.59 -0.04
CA LEU A 115 5.35 -12.48 -0.41
C LEU A 115 6.36 -11.67 -1.23
N ILE A 116 7.61 -11.68 -0.79
CA ILE A 116 8.68 -10.89 -1.38
C ILE A 116 9.84 -11.83 -1.72
N ASP A 117 10.47 -11.62 -2.88
CA ASP A 117 11.70 -12.32 -3.23
C ASP A 117 12.82 -11.88 -2.27
N ALA A 118 13.43 -12.85 -1.58
CA ALA A 118 14.41 -12.55 -0.54
C ALA A 118 15.74 -11.97 -1.07
N GLU A 119 16.04 -12.14 -2.36
CA GLU A 119 17.27 -11.63 -2.99
C GLU A 119 17.05 -10.25 -3.62
N THR A 120 15.97 -10.09 -4.38
CA THR A 120 15.69 -8.84 -5.11
C THR A 120 14.84 -7.85 -4.31
N LEU A 121 14.14 -8.32 -3.29
CA LEU A 121 13.11 -7.59 -2.55
C LEU A 121 11.90 -7.18 -3.41
N GLU A 122 11.74 -7.79 -4.58
CA GLU A 122 10.59 -7.54 -5.44
C GLU A 122 9.34 -8.24 -4.87
N PRO A 123 8.16 -7.58 -4.91
CA PRO A 123 6.90 -8.22 -4.51
C PRO A 123 6.56 -9.34 -5.50
N LEU A 124 6.29 -10.54 -4.97
CA LEU A 124 5.88 -11.70 -5.75
C LEU A 124 4.36 -11.87 -5.72
N ASP A 125 3.77 -11.74 -4.53
CA ASP A 125 2.33 -11.90 -4.33
C ASP A 125 1.84 -11.18 -3.07
N THR A 126 0.53 -11.01 -2.95
CA THR A 126 -0.14 -10.49 -1.76
C THR A 126 -1.33 -11.35 -1.38
N PHE A 127 -1.53 -11.60 -0.09
CA PHE A 127 -2.70 -12.32 0.40
C PHE A 127 -3.51 -11.48 1.38
N ALA A 128 -4.82 -11.45 1.18
CA ALA A 128 -5.80 -11.01 2.15
C ALA A 128 -7.03 -11.95 2.12
N ILE A 129 -7.71 -12.06 3.26
CA ILE A 129 -8.91 -12.88 3.38
C ILE A 129 -10.08 -12.28 2.57
N PRO A 130 -11.01 -13.09 2.03
CA PRO A 130 -12.14 -12.59 1.24
C PRO A 130 -12.98 -11.53 1.96
N GLU A 131 -13.16 -11.66 3.27
CA GLU A 131 -13.88 -10.71 4.10
C GLU A 131 -13.24 -9.31 4.05
N ALA A 132 -11.90 -9.24 4.00
CA ALA A 132 -11.17 -7.99 3.95
C ALA A 132 -11.41 -7.23 2.65
N HIS A 133 -11.91 -7.87 1.59
CA HIS A 133 -12.25 -7.23 0.32
C HIS A 133 -13.73 -6.81 0.20
N ASP A 134 -14.58 -7.15 1.17
CA ASP A 134 -16.01 -6.83 1.13
C ASP A 134 -16.27 -5.41 1.68
N PRO A 135 -16.74 -4.45 0.88
CA PRO A 135 -17.08 -3.11 1.36
C PRO A 135 -18.18 -3.11 2.43
N ALA A 136 -19.00 -4.15 2.51
CA ALA A 136 -19.98 -4.31 3.58
C ALA A 136 -19.33 -4.51 4.96
N PHE A 137 -18.09 -4.95 5.01
CA PHE A 137 -17.30 -5.13 6.23
C PHE A 137 -16.33 -3.98 6.50
N ALA A 138 -16.31 -2.94 5.65
CA ALA A 138 -15.46 -1.78 5.82
C ALA A 138 -15.69 -1.02 7.15
N PHE A 139 -16.88 -1.16 7.75
CA PHE A 139 -17.22 -0.54 9.02
C PHE A 139 -18.02 -1.51 9.92
N GLY A 140 -17.68 -1.54 11.21
CA GLY A 140 -18.49 -2.22 12.24
C GLY A 140 -18.40 -3.74 12.27
N PHE A 141 -17.68 -4.38 11.35
CA PHE A 141 -17.39 -5.82 11.37
C PHE A 141 -16.27 -6.16 12.37
N GLY A 142 -15.26 -5.29 12.44
CA GLY A 142 -14.00 -5.51 13.15
C GLY A 142 -12.83 -5.06 12.27
N ASP A 143 -11.63 -5.00 12.83
CA ASP A 143 -10.43 -4.76 12.05
C ASP A 143 -10.10 -6.05 11.29
N LEU A 144 -10.10 -6.06 9.96
CA LEU A 144 -9.80 -7.27 9.15
C LEU A 144 -8.34 -7.28 8.71
N SER A 145 -7.42 -7.12 9.65
CA SER A 145 -5.99 -7.01 9.37
C SER A 145 -5.16 -8.07 10.10
N VAL A 146 -4.05 -8.44 9.47
CA VAL A 146 -3.04 -9.31 10.10
C VAL A 146 -2.27 -8.54 11.16
N HIS A 147 -2.15 -9.13 12.34
CA HIS A 147 -1.26 -8.63 13.38
C HIS A 147 0.14 -9.27 13.29
N GLU A 148 0.19 -10.58 13.16
CA GLU A 148 1.43 -11.35 13.20
C GLU A 148 1.37 -12.56 12.26
N VAL A 149 2.54 -12.92 11.72
CA VAL A 149 2.79 -14.12 10.93
C VAL A 149 3.82 -14.99 11.64
N ALA A 150 3.57 -16.29 11.75
CA ALA A 150 4.53 -17.28 12.22
C ALA A 150 4.71 -18.39 11.19
N VAL A 151 5.95 -18.67 10.81
CA VAL A 151 6.30 -19.73 9.85
C VAL A 151 6.36 -21.08 10.58
N ASP A 152 5.88 -22.14 9.94
CA ASP A 152 5.98 -23.48 10.49
C ASP A 152 7.47 -23.89 10.66
N PRO A 153 7.88 -24.35 11.86
CA PRO A 153 9.28 -24.68 12.15
C PRO A 153 9.76 -25.94 11.42
N GLN A 154 8.85 -26.73 10.84
CA GLN A 154 9.15 -27.95 10.09
C GLN A 154 8.92 -27.80 8.58
N ASP A 155 8.12 -26.82 8.14
CA ASP A 155 7.88 -26.50 6.73
C ASP A 155 7.99 -24.98 6.46
N PRO A 156 9.09 -24.48 5.87
CA PRO A 156 9.27 -23.06 5.62
C PRO A 156 8.32 -22.48 4.56
N SER A 157 7.56 -23.32 3.84
CA SER A 157 6.53 -22.86 2.91
C SER A 157 5.20 -22.56 3.59
N LEU A 158 4.96 -23.08 4.81
CA LEU A 158 3.72 -22.95 5.55
C LEU A 158 3.84 -21.85 6.61
N ALA A 159 2.85 -20.98 6.71
CA ALA A 159 2.79 -19.93 7.71
C ALA A 159 1.37 -19.73 8.25
N TYR A 160 1.28 -19.21 9.45
CA TYR A 160 0.03 -18.97 10.17
C TYR A 160 -0.12 -17.47 10.44
N LEU A 161 -1.31 -16.93 10.18
CA LEU A 161 -1.64 -15.53 10.34
C LEU A 161 -2.63 -15.34 11.48
N SER A 162 -2.33 -14.43 12.39
CA SER A 162 -3.29 -13.92 13.37
C SER A 162 -4.03 -12.73 12.76
N TYR A 163 -5.29 -12.94 12.38
CA TYR A 163 -6.17 -11.84 12.00
C TYR A 163 -6.98 -11.37 13.20
N TYR A 164 -7.04 -10.05 13.34
CA TYR A 164 -8.16 -9.41 14.03
C TYR A 164 -9.45 -9.71 13.27
N ALA A 165 -10.52 -10.08 13.99
CA ALA A 165 -11.87 -10.42 13.48
C ALA A 165 -11.98 -11.50 12.38
N GLY A 166 -10.86 -11.89 11.75
CA GLY A 166 -10.77 -12.88 10.70
C GLY A 166 -10.47 -14.26 11.25
N GLY A 167 -9.84 -14.38 12.43
CA GLY A 167 -9.46 -15.68 13.00
C GLY A 167 -8.04 -16.11 12.62
N LEU A 168 -7.70 -17.37 12.89
CA LEU A 168 -6.43 -17.96 12.48
C LEU A 168 -6.51 -18.35 11.00
N ARG A 169 -5.49 -18.05 10.21
CA ARG A 169 -5.36 -18.53 8.82
C ARG A 169 -4.04 -19.28 8.65
N ALA A 170 -4.03 -20.32 7.84
CA ALA A 170 -2.84 -21.01 7.40
C ALA A 170 -2.68 -20.74 5.90
N ILE A 171 -1.53 -20.20 5.52
CA ILE A 171 -1.17 -19.90 4.14
C ILE A 171 0.08 -20.69 3.76
N GLN A 172 0.15 -21.15 2.52
CA GLN A 172 1.30 -21.87 1.99
C GLN A 172 1.81 -21.19 0.73
N ILE A 173 3.13 -21.04 0.63
CA ILE A 173 3.81 -20.64 -0.59
C ILE A 173 3.74 -21.82 -1.55
N GLN A 174 3.06 -21.64 -2.68
CA GLN A 174 2.97 -22.64 -3.75
C GLN A 174 3.53 -22.05 -5.04
N CYS A 175 4.44 -22.76 -5.70
CA CYS A 175 5.05 -22.31 -6.95
C CYS A 175 4.68 -23.26 -8.09
N ALA A 176 4.27 -22.72 -9.23
CA ALA A 176 4.00 -23.53 -10.42
C ALA A 176 5.29 -24.17 -10.97
N ASP A 177 6.42 -23.46 -10.86
CA ASP A 177 7.77 -23.96 -11.10
C ASP A 177 8.66 -23.68 -9.88
N PRO A 178 9.11 -24.71 -9.13
CA PRO A 178 9.96 -24.54 -7.95
C PRO A 178 11.32 -23.87 -8.21
N GLU A 179 11.78 -23.84 -9.46
CA GLU A 179 13.04 -23.19 -9.84
C GLU A 179 12.86 -21.71 -10.24
N ASP A 180 11.61 -21.23 -10.33
CA ASP A 180 11.26 -19.86 -10.70
C ASP A 180 10.34 -19.22 -9.66
N THR A 181 10.93 -18.41 -8.77
CA THR A 181 10.22 -17.74 -7.67
C THR A 181 9.15 -16.77 -8.15
N SER A 182 9.22 -16.29 -9.39
CA SER A 182 8.19 -15.43 -9.99
C SER A 182 6.85 -16.14 -10.21
N THR A 183 6.83 -17.47 -10.07
CA THR A 183 5.62 -18.30 -10.18
C THR A 183 5.03 -18.69 -8.83
N CYS A 184 5.59 -18.18 -7.73
CA CYS A 184 5.11 -18.46 -6.38
C CYS A 184 3.96 -17.54 -5.97
N GLU A 185 2.97 -18.12 -5.30
CA GLU A 185 1.79 -17.44 -4.76
C GLU A 185 1.50 -17.90 -3.32
N LEU A 186 0.77 -17.09 -2.57
CA LEU A 186 0.26 -17.39 -1.24
C LEU A 186 -1.14 -18.01 -1.34
N VAL A 187 -1.27 -19.27 -0.94
CA VAL A 187 -2.54 -20.01 -0.98
C VAL A 187 -3.03 -20.26 0.44
N GLU A 188 -4.26 -19.87 0.76
CA GLU A 188 -4.89 -20.29 2.02
C GLU A 188 -5.16 -21.81 1.99
N VAL A 189 -4.54 -22.53 2.91
CA VAL A 189 -4.63 -24.00 3.02
C VAL A 189 -5.43 -24.45 4.24
N GLY A 190 -5.79 -23.53 5.13
CA GLY A 190 -6.61 -23.83 6.29
C GLY A 190 -6.84 -22.62 7.17
N GLY A 191 -7.58 -22.81 8.25
CA GLY A 191 -7.85 -21.76 9.21
C GLY A 191 -8.89 -22.16 10.24
N TYR A 192 -9.09 -21.27 11.20
CA TYR A 192 -10.12 -21.38 12.22
C TYR A 192 -10.67 -20.00 12.56
N LEU A 193 -11.99 -19.88 12.55
CA LEU A 193 -12.72 -18.73 13.06
C LEU A 193 -13.82 -19.26 13.97
N ASP A 194 -13.79 -18.86 15.24
CA ASP A 194 -14.82 -19.23 16.20
C ASP A 194 -16.17 -18.64 15.77
N PRO A 195 -17.29 -19.38 15.93
CA PRO A 195 -18.63 -18.86 15.60
C PRO A 195 -19.04 -17.59 16.36
N GLU A 196 -18.47 -17.34 17.54
CA GLU A 196 -18.66 -16.10 18.32
C GLU A 196 -17.65 -15.01 17.93
N GLY A 197 -16.68 -15.32 17.06
CA GLY A 197 -15.61 -14.43 16.60
C GLY A 197 -14.31 -14.61 17.37
N ASN A 198 -13.21 -14.14 16.78
CA ASN A 198 -11.91 -14.06 17.41
C ASN A 198 -11.27 -12.70 17.14
N ASP A 199 -10.41 -12.28 18.07
CA ASP A 199 -9.57 -11.09 17.97
C ASP A 199 -8.11 -11.49 18.24
N PHE A 200 -7.58 -12.35 17.36
CA PHE A 200 -6.22 -12.86 17.49
C PHE A 200 -5.21 -11.75 17.22
N TRP A 201 -4.37 -11.48 18.21
CA TRP A 201 -3.32 -10.46 18.16
C TRP A 201 -1.92 -11.06 18.19
N GLY A 202 -1.79 -12.38 18.22
CA GLY A 202 -0.47 -13.00 18.15
C GLY A 202 -0.57 -14.44 17.73
N VAL A 203 0.47 -14.92 17.07
CA VAL A 203 0.64 -16.31 16.66
C VAL A 203 2.09 -16.70 16.75
N GLU A 204 2.37 -17.83 17.40
CA GLU A 204 3.72 -18.41 17.48
C GLU A 204 3.63 -19.92 17.26
N THR A 205 4.70 -20.51 16.74
CA THR A 205 4.73 -21.95 16.47
C THR A 205 5.90 -22.63 17.16
N PHE A 206 5.73 -23.90 17.52
CA PHE A 206 6.82 -24.70 18.04
C PHE A 206 6.60 -26.18 17.77
N VAL A 207 7.68 -26.96 17.78
CA VAL A 207 7.63 -28.42 17.70
C VAL A 207 7.54 -29.00 19.11
N GLY A 208 6.47 -29.74 19.39
CA GLY A 208 6.29 -30.44 20.65
C GLY A 208 7.22 -31.65 20.82
N ASP A 209 7.29 -32.20 22.04
CA ASP A 209 8.06 -33.42 22.34
C ASP A 209 7.56 -34.66 21.56
N ASP A 210 6.34 -34.60 21.04
CA ASP A 210 5.73 -35.62 20.17
C ASP A 210 6.09 -35.46 18.69
N GLY A 211 6.85 -34.42 18.33
CA GLY A 211 7.27 -34.11 16.96
C GLY A 211 6.20 -33.39 16.13
N MET A 212 5.08 -32.99 16.73
CA MET A 212 4.02 -32.26 16.04
C MET A 212 4.27 -30.75 16.12
N THR A 213 3.90 -30.01 15.07
CA THR A 213 3.83 -28.55 15.16
C THR A 213 2.57 -28.12 15.92
N TYR A 214 2.75 -27.24 16.90
CA TYR A 214 1.68 -26.57 17.62
C TYR A 214 1.66 -25.08 17.28
N ILE A 215 0.44 -24.55 17.11
CA ILE A 215 0.19 -23.14 16.85
C ILE A 215 -0.45 -22.51 18.09
N LEU A 216 0.21 -21.49 18.63
CA LEU A 216 -0.19 -20.73 19.80
C LEU A 216 -0.81 -19.42 19.33
N ALA A 217 -2.13 -19.36 19.23
CA ALA A 217 -2.83 -18.15 18.83
C ALA A 217 -3.33 -17.42 20.09
N SER A 218 -2.83 -16.22 20.36
CA SER A 218 -3.33 -15.40 21.46
C SER A 218 -4.47 -14.53 20.98
N ASP A 219 -5.60 -14.62 21.67
CA ASP A 219 -6.83 -13.89 21.43
C ASP A 219 -7.03 -12.83 22.53
N ARG A 220 -7.44 -11.62 22.14
CA ARG A 220 -7.61 -10.50 23.07
C ARG A 220 -8.81 -10.66 24.00
N ASP A 221 -9.81 -11.43 23.60
CA ASP A 221 -11.05 -11.61 24.33
C ASP A 221 -11.04 -12.88 25.20
N SER A 222 -10.35 -13.91 24.74
CA SER A 222 -10.43 -15.27 25.31
C SER A 222 -9.09 -15.89 25.73
N GLY A 223 -7.96 -15.24 25.43
CA GLY A 223 -6.63 -15.70 25.84
C GLY A 223 -5.98 -16.68 24.87
N LEU A 224 -5.26 -17.68 25.37
CA LEU A 224 -4.47 -18.58 24.52
C LEU A 224 -5.30 -19.73 23.94
N TRP A 225 -5.27 -19.86 22.61
CA TRP A 225 -5.74 -21.00 21.85
C TRP A 225 -4.55 -21.83 21.37
N ILE A 226 -4.68 -23.15 21.44
CA ILE A 226 -3.64 -24.08 21.02
C ILE A 226 -4.22 -24.98 19.94
N PHE A 227 -3.68 -24.86 18.74
CA PHE A 227 -3.99 -25.72 17.61
C PHE A 227 -2.82 -26.69 17.38
N ARG A 228 -3.12 -27.80 16.71
CA ARG A 228 -2.12 -28.76 16.27
C ARG A 228 -2.24 -28.89 14.76
N ASP A 229 -1.12 -28.73 14.06
CA ASP A 229 -1.06 -28.98 12.63
C ASP A 229 -1.21 -30.50 12.39
N PRO A 230 -2.16 -30.95 11.54
CA PRO A 230 -2.51 -32.37 11.39
C PRO A 230 -1.45 -33.26 10.74
#